data_AF-A0A7K7EL55-F1
#
_entry.id   AF-A0A7K7EL55-F1
#
_cell.length_a   1.000
_cell.length_b   1.000
_cell.length_c   1.000
_cell.angle_alpha   90.00
_cell.angle_beta   90.00
_cell.angle_gamma   90.00
#
_symmetry.space_group_name_H-M   'P 1'
#
loop_
_entity.id
_entity.type
_entity.pdbx_description
1 polymer ?
#
loop_
_entity_poly.entity_id
_entity_poly.type
_entity_poly.pdbx_seq_one_letter_code
_entity_poly.pdbx_strand_id
1 'polypeptide(L)'
;LVLQAAFNLLIPDHAADAFSPPRPVGAGGWDSLLERLLGGLGRWDAEHFLFIAERGYLLEHNCAFLPLFPLSLRALCGLLPCPVPLQPRALLLLSAALLNALLSALAAAALLRLGRAVLRRPRLAFLAALLFSVSPAGVFMAAAYSESMFAALAFSAMWRLEQGHGWLGAMLFSLASGTRANGMLNAGFCLYPRARSLALQLQAGPGPRRQLRVLWKRVFSLAFSAALMCAGIFLPFALFQYYAYVRFCGPGAALARDIPEALLQLARDKGYRVVGVGQDKPPWCSQRFPLVYSYIQDTYWNVGFLRYFELRQIPNFLLALPVTLLGSWAAWTYVSTNPRHCLTLGLERRRSEERGKARDGFCGPAAFVYVVHATALLVFGFFCMHVQVLTRFLGCSSPILYWFAAHLLQEHEPLLRSTGTDHPTSGKPLLGKSPSSCGKGTSDNPVVRLLLNWRLLTPLSKSILGFFLGYWLLGLILHCNFLPWT
;
A
#
# COMPACT_ATOMS: atom_id res chain seq x y z
N LEU A 1 2.00 16.02 9.74
CA LEU A 1 3.18 16.66 10.38
C LEU A 1 2.76 17.51 11.58
N VAL A 2 2.06 18.65 11.41
CA VAL A 2 1.69 19.52 12.55
C VAL A 2 0.96 18.78 13.69
N LEU A 3 -0.12 18.04 13.40
CA LEU A 3 -0.84 17.28 14.42
C LEU A 3 0.01 16.20 15.08
N GLN A 4 0.85 15.51 14.30
CA GLN A 4 1.75 14.49 14.81
C GLN A 4 2.81 15.10 15.74
N ALA A 5 3.38 16.26 15.39
CA ALA A 5 4.30 16.99 16.26
C ALA A 5 3.61 17.41 17.57
N ALA A 6 2.38 17.91 17.48
CA ALA A 6 1.59 18.26 18.67
C ALA A 6 1.34 17.05 19.57
N PHE A 7 0.88 15.92 19.02
CA PHE A 7 0.63 14.72 19.83
C PHE A 7 1.91 14.12 20.42
N ASN A 8 3.01 14.10 19.67
CA ASN A 8 4.32 13.64 20.15
C ASN A 8 4.87 14.49 21.31
N LEU A 9 4.46 15.76 21.41
CA LEU A 9 4.84 16.67 22.49
C LEU A 9 3.91 16.57 23.70
N LEU A 10 2.62 16.31 23.46
CA LEU A 10 1.58 16.40 24.50
C LEU A 10 1.29 15.07 25.19
N ILE A 11 1.56 13.94 24.53
CA ILE A 11 1.21 12.61 25.02
C ILE A 11 2.51 11.85 25.29
N PRO A 12 2.67 11.25 26.49
CA PRO A 12 3.86 10.47 26.80
C PRO A 12 3.86 9.13 26.08
N ASP A 13 5.07 8.60 25.88
CA ASP A 13 5.28 7.32 25.22
C ASP A 13 4.81 6.15 26.08
N HIS A 14 4.05 5.25 25.47
CA HIS A 14 3.80 3.95 26.06
C HIS A 14 5.07 3.08 25.99
N ALA A 15 5.35 2.36 27.09
CA ALA A 15 6.45 1.39 27.14
C ALA A 15 6.07 0.13 26.35
N ALA A 16 6.28 0.17 25.04
CA ALA A 16 6.03 -0.94 24.14
C ALA A 16 7.23 -1.90 24.07
N ASP A 17 6.96 -3.20 23.93
CA ASP A 17 7.98 -4.23 23.73
C ASP A 17 8.50 -4.29 22.26
N ALA A 18 8.60 -3.13 21.62
CA ALA A 18 9.00 -2.99 20.22
C ALA A 18 10.53 -2.91 20.06
N PHE A 19 11.00 -3.07 18.83
CA PHE A 19 12.41 -2.84 18.52
C PHE A 19 12.78 -1.37 18.75
N SER A 20 13.66 -1.12 19.72
CA SER A 20 14.13 0.21 20.08
C SER A 20 15.65 0.16 20.31
N PRO A 21 16.46 0.45 19.28
CA PRO A 21 17.91 0.39 19.41
C PRO A 21 18.43 1.52 20.33
N PRO A 22 19.48 1.26 21.15
CA PRO A 22 20.07 2.26 22.02
C PRO A 22 20.56 3.48 21.22
N ARG A 23 20.21 4.66 21.70
CA ARG A 23 20.50 5.94 21.04
C ARG A 23 21.77 6.57 21.63
N PRO A 24 22.67 7.15 20.81
CA PRO A 24 23.86 7.81 21.34
C PRO A 24 23.50 9.02 22.20
N VAL A 25 24.12 9.13 23.36
CA VAL A 25 23.96 10.25 24.30
C VAL A 25 24.72 11.46 23.76
N GLY A 26 24.02 12.56 23.45
CA GLY A 26 24.65 13.81 22.98
C GLY A 26 23.98 14.46 21.78
N ALA A 27 22.66 14.66 21.83
CA ALA A 27 21.92 15.36 20.78
C ALA A 27 22.17 16.88 20.88
N GLY A 28 22.56 17.53 19.77
CA GLY A 28 22.60 18.98 19.70
C GLY A 28 21.20 19.58 19.88
N GLY A 29 21.11 20.90 20.06
CA GLY A 29 19.81 21.58 20.19
C GLY A 29 18.88 21.34 18.99
N TRP A 30 19.46 21.29 17.79
CA TRP A 30 18.73 21.01 16.54
C TRP A 30 18.28 19.54 16.42
N ASP A 31 19.10 18.58 16.84
CA ASP A 31 18.71 17.17 16.89
C ASP A 31 17.54 16.98 17.86
N SER A 32 17.61 17.62 19.03
CA SER A 32 16.54 17.59 20.03
C SER A 32 15.25 18.22 19.50
N LEU A 33 15.34 19.31 18.74
CA LEU A 33 14.18 19.93 18.10
C LEU A 33 13.56 19.02 17.04
N LEU A 34 14.38 18.42 16.17
CA LEU A 34 13.90 17.50 15.15
C LEU A 34 13.27 16.25 15.76
N GLU A 35 13.87 15.68 16.81
CA GLU A 35 13.30 14.54 17.52
C GLU A 35 11.96 14.90 18.19
N ARG A 36 11.86 16.10 18.78
CA ARG A 36 10.59 16.61 19.34
C ARG A 36 9.50 16.80 18.28
N LEU A 37 9.86 17.26 17.08
CA LEU A 37 8.90 17.53 16.01
C LEU A 37 8.55 16.31 15.17
N LEU A 38 9.50 15.40 14.93
CA LEU A 38 9.39 14.30 13.98
C LEU A 38 9.57 12.91 14.61
N GLY A 39 9.99 12.80 15.88
CA GLY A 39 10.27 11.51 16.54
C GLY A 39 9.09 10.55 16.55
N GLY A 40 7.86 11.06 16.60
CA GLY A 40 6.62 10.27 16.45
C GLY A 40 6.51 9.48 15.14
N LEU A 41 7.20 9.93 14.08
CA LEU A 41 7.26 9.26 12.78
C LEU A 41 8.27 8.11 12.74
N GLY A 42 9.16 8.03 13.73
CA GLY A 42 10.23 7.03 13.83
C GLY A 42 9.87 5.80 14.65
N ARG A 43 8.62 5.64 15.08
CA ARG A 43 8.18 4.61 16.04
C ARG A 43 7.67 3.34 15.38
N TRP A 44 7.56 2.28 16.18
CA TRP A 44 7.13 0.94 15.72
C TRP A 44 8.06 0.44 14.59
N ASP A 45 7.51 -0.09 13.51
CA ASP A 45 8.32 -0.67 12.45
C ASP A 45 9.20 0.37 11.71
N ALA A 46 8.92 1.67 11.87
CA ALA A 46 9.78 2.74 11.35
C ALA A 46 11.21 2.66 11.91
N GLU A 47 11.37 2.18 13.15
CA GLU A 47 12.70 1.99 13.76
C GLU A 47 13.56 1.03 12.93
N HIS A 48 12.98 -0.04 12.38
CA HIS A 48 13.70 -0.98 11.53
C HIS A 48 14.19 -0.33 10.24
N PHE A 49 13.32 0.41 9.53
CA PHE A 49 13.70 1.07 8.27
C PHE A 49 14.82 2.09 8.46
N LEU A 50 14.73 2.89 9.53
CA LEU A 50 15.74 3.90 9.86
C LEU A 50 17.05 3.25 10.33
N PHE A 51 16.98 2.18 11.13
CA PHE A 51 18.15 1.40 11.54
C PHE A 51 18.86 0.77 10.34
N ILE A 52 18.11 0.20 9.38
CA ILE A 52 18.68 -0.36 8.15
C ILE A 52 19.33 0.74 7.31
N ALA A 53 18.73 1.92 7.21
CA ALA A 53 19.31 3.03 6.46
C ALA A 53 20.65 3.50 7.09
N GLU A 54 20.73 3.53 8.42
CA GLU A 54 21.92 3.92 9.18
C GLU A 54 23.03 2.85 9.13
N ARG A 55 22.70 1.59 9.46
CA ARG A 55 23.68 0.53 9.77
C ARG A 55 23.66 -0.64 8.80
N GLY A 56 22.70 -0.67 7.88
CA GLY A 56 22.44 -1.80 6.99
C GLY A 56 21.82 -3.00 7.72
N TYR A 57 21.82 -4.14 7.06
CA TYR A 57 21.30 -5.39 7.61
C TYR A 57 22.32 -6.03 8.57
N LEU A 58 22.33 -5.51 9.81
CA LEU A 58 23.14 -6.03 10.92
C LEU A 58 22.43 -7.15 11.69
N LEU A 59 21.13 -6.97 11.95
CA LEU A 59 20.29 -7.90 12.69
C LEU A 59 19.49 -8.73 11.70
N GLU A 60 19.40 -10.04 11.93
CA GLU A 60 18.73 -10.97 11.01
C GLU A 60 17.27 -10.60 10.79
N HIS A 61 16.51 -10.33 11.86
CA HIS A 61 15.09 -10.02 11.80
C HIS A 61 14.77 -8.79 10.91
N ASN A 62 15.73 -7.87 10.73
CA ASN A 62 15.56 -6.71 9.85
C ASN A 62 15.38 -7.10 8.37
N CYS A 63 15.75 -8.32 7.96
CA CYS A 63 15.51 -8.81 6.60
C CYS A 63 14.01 -9.03 6.27
N ALA A 64 13.08 -8.83 7.22
CA ALA A 64 11.66 -8.67 6.92
C ALA A 64 11.35 -7.38 6.13
N PHE A 65 12.17 -6.35 6.29
CA PHE A 65 12.00 -5.04 5.66
C PHE A 65 12.89 -4.97 4.42
N LEU A 66 12.31 -4.69 3.25
CA LEU A 66 13.02 -4.75 1.98
C LEU A 66 13.85 -3.47 1.71
N PRO A 67 14.92 -3.56 0.90
CA PRO A 67 15.98 -2.56 0.88
C PRO A 67 15.66 -1.27 0.12
N LEU A 68 14.70 -1.23 -0.80
CA LEU A 68 14.56 -0.06 -1.69
C LEU A 68 14.23 1.22 -0.92
N PHE A 69 13.39 1.15 0.12
CA PHE A 69 13.04 2.32 0.92
C PHE A 69 14.21 2.81 1.80
N PRO A 70 14.86 1.97 2.64
CA PRO A 70 16.06 2.38 3.39
C PRO A 70 17.20 2.91 2.51
N LEU A 71 17.43 2.31 1.33
CA LEU A 71 18.44 2.78 0.38
C LEU A 71 18.09 4.17 -0.15
N SER A 72 16.80 4.44 -0.43
CA SER A 72 16.33 5.76 -0.86
C SER A 72 16.49 6.81 0.24
N LEU A 73 16.24 6.44 1.51
CA LEU A 73 16.48 7.32 2.66
C LEU A 73 17.96 7.68 2.79
N ARG A 74 18.85 6.68 2.69
CA ARG A 74 20.29 6.89 2.74
C ARG A 74 20.79 7.76 1.59
N ALA A 75 20.29 7.54 0.38
CA ALA A 75 20.63 8.37 -0.77
C ALA A 75 20.17 9.82 -0.58
N LEU A 76 18.93 10.04 -0.13
CA LEU A 76 18.41 11.38 0.12
C LEU A 76 19.17 12.08 1.25
N CYS A 77 19.47 11.37 2.33
CA CYS A 77 20.29 11.86 3.45
C CYS A 77 21.66 12.35 2.98
N GLY A 78 22.30 11.65 2.03
CA GLY A 78 23.59 12.08 1.46
C GLY A 78 23.49 13.26 0.49
N LEU A 79 22.30 13.53 -0.06
CA LEU A 79 22.06 14.63 -1.01
C LEU A 79 21.59 15.91 -0.33
N LEU A 80 20.98 15.83 0.86
CA LEU A 80 20.44 16.99 1.57
C LEU A 80 21.58 17.86 2.12
N PRO A 81 21.78 19.10 1.61
CA PRO A 81 22.77 20.00 2.17
C PRO A 81 22.24 20.51 3.53
N CYS A 82 22.80 19.99 4.63
CA CYS A 82 22.48 20.50 5.97
C CYS A 82 23.58 21.46 6.43
N PRO A 83 23.27 22.75 6.62
CA PRO A 83 24.24 23.73 7.12
C PRO A 83 24.59 23.52 8.61
N VAL A 84 23.82 22.68 9.30
CA VAL A 84 24.00 22.33 10.71
C VAL A 84 24.49 20.89 10.80
N PRO A 85 25.49 20.58 11.64
CA PRO A 85 25.86 19.20 11.94
C PRO A 85 24.70 18.53 12.69
N LEU A 86 23.99 17.64 12.01
CA LEU A 86 22.92 16.82 12.58
C LEU A 86 23.43 15.39 12.76
N GLN A 87 22.93 14.70 13.78
CA GLN A 87 23.14 13.27 13.91
C GLN A 87 22.51 12.53 12.71
N PRO A 88 23.12 11.43 12.22
CA PRO A 88 22.62 10.69 11.07
C PRO A 88 21.14 10.31 11.19
N ARG A 89 20.70 9.96 12.40
CA ARG A 89 19.33 9.57 12.69
C ARG A 89 18.33 10.72 12.49
N ALA A 90 18.64 11.92 12.98
CA ALA A 90 17.76 13.09 12.82
C ALA A 90 17.61 13.47 11.35
N LEU A 91 18.69 13.37 10.57
CA LEU A 91 18.67 13.62 9.13
C LEU A 91 17.90 12.53 8.36
N LEU A 92 18.00 11.26 8.78
CA LEU A 92 17.20 10.17 8.22
C LEU A 92 15.70 10.35 8.51
N LEU A 93 15.33 10.80 9.72
CA LEU A 93 13.94 11.11 10.06
C LEU A 93 13.38 12.26 9.20
N LEU A 94 14.15 13.34 9.03
CA LEU A 94 13.79 14.44 8.15
C LEU A 94 13.65 13.96 6.69
N SER A 95 14.61 13.17 6.21
CA SER A 95 14.59 12.56 4.89
C SER A 95 13.34 11.70 4.69
N ALA A 96 12.97 10.90 5.68
CA ALA A 96 11.78 10.06 5.63
C ALA A 96 10.50 10.88 5.58
N ALA A 97 10.37 11.92 6.41
CA ALA A 97 9.22 12.81 6.41
C ALA A 97 9.04 13.52 5.05
N LEU A 98 10.13 14.05 4.48
CA LEU A 98 10.10 14.73 3.18
C LEU A 98 9.79 13.76 2.03
N LEU A 99 10.47 12.61 2.00
CA LEU A 99 10.30 11.61 0.97
C LEU A 99 8.87 11.04 0.99
N ASN A 100 8.35 10.70 2.16
CA ASN A 100 7.00 10.14 2.27
C ASN A 100 5.90 11.17 2.05
N ALA A 101 6.12 12.45 2.39
CA ALA A 101 5.19 13.52 1.99
C ALA A 101 5.08 13.63 0.46
N LEU A 102 6.22 13.62 -0.25
CA LEU A 102 6.25 13.63 -1.71
C LEU A 102 5.60 12.37 -2.30
N LEU A 103 6.01 11.19 -1.84
CA LEU A 103 5.52 9.92 -2.37
C LEU A 103 4.02 9.72 -2.10
N SER A 104 3.52 10.12 -0.93
CA SER A 104 2.08 10.07 -0.62
C SER A 104 1.28 10.97 -1.57
N ALA A 105 1.77 12.19 -1.84
CA ALA A 105 1.13 13.08 -2.82
C ALA A 105 1.17 12.49 -4.25
N LEU A 106 2.29 11.89 -4.65
CA LEU A 106 2.41 11.18 -5.93
C LEU A 106 1.48 9.97 -6.01
N ALA A 107 1.31 9.22 -4.92
CA ALA A 107 0.40 8.09 -4.84
C ALA A 107 -1.07 8.55 -5.00
N ALA A 108 -1.47 9.64 -4.33
CA ALA A 108 -2.79 10.23 -4.49
C ALA A 108 -3.05 10.69 -5.95
N ALA A 109 -2.06 11.33 -6.57
CA ALA A 109 -2.14 11.76 -7.97
C ALA A 109 -2.20 10.57 -8.94
N ALA A 110 -1.42 9.51 -8.69
CA ALA A 110 -1.46 8.28 -9.47
C ALA A 110 -2.82 7.57 -9.33
N LEU A 111 -3.37 7.49 -8.11
CA LEU A 111 -4.69 6.91 -7.84
C LEU A 111 -5.80 7.67 -8.56
N LEU A 112 -5.73 9.01 -8.60
CA LEU A 112 -6.67 9.83 -9.35
C LEU A 112 -6.60 9.53 -10.86
N ARG A 113 -5.39 9.49 -11.42
CA ARG A 113 -5.18 9.23 -12.85
C ARG A 113 -5.59 7.80 -13.24
N LEU A 114 -5.28 6.82 -12.39
CA LEU A 114 -5.72 5.44 -12.53
C LEU A 114 -7.25 5.34 -12.47
N GLY A 115 -7.87 5.96 -11.47
CA GLY A 115 -9.32 5.96 -11.31
C GLY A 115 -10.04 6.58 -12.50
N ARG A 116 -9.50 7.65 -13.09
CA ARG A 116 -10.05 8.24 -14.32
C ARG A 116 -9.99 7.28 -15.51
N ALA A 117 -8.90 6.52 -15.64
CA ALA A 117 -8.73 5.54 -16.72
C ALA A 117 -9.67 4.33 -16.55
N VAL A 118 -9.76 3.78 -15.34
CA VAL A 118 -10.50 2.54 -15.04
C VAL A 118 -11.99 2.79 -14.84
N LEU A 119 -12.34 3.75 -13.98
CA LEU A 119 -13.73 3.98 -13.57
C LEU A 119 -14.49 4.86 -14.57
N ARG A 120 -13.79 5.62 -15.41
CA ARG A 120 -14.37 6.57 -16.41
C ARG A 120 -15.35 7.58 -15.81
N ARG A 121 -15.30 7.78 -14.49
CA ARG A 121 -16.08 8.78 -13.74
C ARG A 121 -15.12 9.70 -13.00
N PRO A 122 -14.82 10.90 -13.54
CA PRO A 122 -13.77 11.77 -12.99
C PRO A 122 -14.08 12.23 -11.56
N ARG A 123 -15.36 12.45 -11.24
CA ARG A 123 -15.81 12.83 -9.88
C ARG A 123 -15.58 11.72 -8.86
N LEU A 124 -15.87 10.47 -9.23
CA LEU A 124 -15.65 9.29 -8.38
C LEU A 124 -14.15 9.10 -8.12
N ALA A 125 -13.34 9.20 -9.17
CA ALA A 125 -11.88 9.09 -9.07
C ALA A 125 -11.28 10.21 -8.18
N PHE A 126 -11.81 11.43 -8.28
CA PHE A 126 -11.40 12.55 -7.44
C PHE A 126 -11.75 12.34 -5.98
N LEU A 127 -12.99 11.91 -5.69
CA LEU A 127 -13.41 11.59 -4.33
C LEU A 127 -12.57 10.46 -3.72
N ALA A 128 -12.26 9.42 -4.48
CA ALA A 128 -11.40 8.33 -4.03
C ALA A 128 -9.96 8.82 -3.70
N ALA A 129 -9.39 9.71 -4.51
CA ALA A 129 -8.08 10.29 -4.23
C ALA A 129 -8.09 11.15 -2.96
N LEU A 130 -9.17 11.89 -2.70
CA LEU A 130 -9.32 12.64 -1.45
C LEU A 130 -9.44 11.72 -0.23
N LEU A 131 -10.21 10.63 -0.35
CA LEU A 131 -10.31 9.61 0.70
C LEU A 131 -8.97 8.93 0.97
N PHE A 132 -8.14 8.71 -0.05
CA PHE A 132 -6.76 8.23 0.13
C PHE A 132 -5.92 9.20 0.95
N SER A 133 -6.02 10.52 0.70
CA SER A 133 -5.28 11.53 1.46
C SER A 133 -5.65 11.59 2.94
N VAL A 134 -6.86 11.16 3.32
CA VAL A 134 -7.31 11.01 4.72
C VAL A 134 -7.57 9.55 5.08
N SER A 135 -6.76 8.64 4.50
CA SER A 135 -6.92 7.20 4.68
C SER A 135 -6.79 6.79 6.17
N PRO A 136 -7.51 5.75 6.61
CA PRO A 136 -7.25 5.04 7.87
C PRO A 136 -5.78 4.64 8.07
N ALA A 137 -5.06 4.37 6.96
CA ALA A 137 -3.63 4.04 6.97
C ALA A 137 -2.71 5.28 6.89
N GLY A 138 -3.26 6.48 7.05
CA GLY A 138 -2.58 7.75 6.73
C GLY A 138 -1.30 8.00 7.53
N VAL A 139 -1.21 7.53 8.78
CA VAL A 139 0.03 7.65 9.57
C VAL A 139 1.20 6.89 8.95
N PHE A 140 0.97 5.71 8.37
CA PHE A 140 2.00 4.93 7.67
C PHE A 140 2.40 5.56 6.33
N MET A 141 1.56 6.44 5.78
CA MET A 141 1.90 7.23 4.60
C MET A 141 2.82 8.43 4.94
N ALA A 142 2.98 8.75 6.23
CA ALA A 142 3.80 9.88 6.68
C ALA A 142 5.01 9.44 7.52
N ALA A 143 4.86 8.42 8.36
CA ALA A 143 5.91 7.83 9.18
C ALA A 143 7.02 7.22 8.31
N ALA A 144 8.17 6.87 8.89
CA ALA A 144 9.30 6.30 8.13
C ALA A 144 9.06 4.83 7.72
N TYR A 145 8.02 4.63 6.92
CA TYR A 145 7.47 3.38 6.44
C TYR A 145 7.55 3.31 4.91
N SER A 146 7.65 2.09 4.39
CA SER A 146 7.70 1.80 2.94
C SER A 146 6.40 2.08 2.16
N GLU A 147 5.30 2.31 2.87
CA GLU A 147 3.92 2.25 2.38
C GLU A 147 3.66 3.32 1.33
N SER A 148 4.13 4.55 1.55
CA SER A 148 4.02 5.64 0.56
C SER A 148 4.78 5.35 -0.73
N MET A 149 5.99 4.80 -0.62
CA MET A 149 6.79 4.43 -1.78
C MET A 149 6.13 3.29 -2.55
N PHE A 150 5.63 2.27 -1.84
CA PHE A 150 4.91 1.16 -2.45
C PHE A 150 3.64 1.64 -3.16
N ALA A 151 2.80 2.45 -2.51
CA ALA A 151 1.57 2.96 -3.10
C ALA A 151 1.85 3.83 -4.34
N ALA A 152 2.85 4.71 -4.27
CA ALA A 152 3.24 5.56 -5.39
C ALA A 152 3.69 4.74 -6.60
N LEU A 153 4.54 3.74 -6.39
CA LEU A 153 5.04 2.85 -7.45
C LEU A 153 3.93 1.95 -8.00
N ALA A 154 3.14 1.30 -7.14
CA ALA A 154 2.09 0.37 -7.52
C ALA A 154 0.96 1.06 -8.27
N PHE A 155 0.43 2.19 -7.78
CA PHE A 155 -0.64 2.92 -8.46
C PHE A 155 -0.14 3.55 -9.77
N SER A 156 1.10 4.03 -9.81
CA SER A 156 1.70 4.50 -11.06
C SER A 156 1.87 3.37 -12.07
N ALA A 157 2.32 2.18 -11.64
CA ALA A 157 2.47 1.01 -12.49
C ALA A 157 1.12 0.57 -13.10
N MET A 158 0.09 0.46 -12.27
CA MET A 158 -1.28 0.20 -12.70
C MET A 158 -1.74 1.25 -13.73
N TRP A 159 -1.50 2.54 -13.46
CA TRP A 159 -1.89 3.60 -14.39
C TRP A 159 -1.15 3.49 -15.73
N ARG A 160 0.15 3.20 -15.72
CA ARG A 160 0.94 3.00 -16.95
C ARG A 160 0.47 1.78 -17.74
N LEU A 161 0.02 0.72 -17.07
CA LEU A 161 -0.58 -0.44 -17.75
C LEU A 161 -1.87 -0.08 -18.47
N GLU A 162 -2.77 0.69 -17.85
CA GLU A 162 -4.00 1.16 -18.49
C GLU A 162 -3.73 2.09 -19.68
N GLN A 163 -2.60 2.80 -19.68
CA GLN A 163 -2.14 3.63 -20.80
C GLN A 163 -1.44 2.82 -21.91
N GLY A 164 -1.39 1.49 -21.83
CA GLY A 164 -0.70 0.62 -22.80
C GLY A 164 0.83 0.56 -22.66
N HIS A 165 1.41 1.25 -21.67
CA HIS A 165 2.86 1.29 -21.44
C HIS A 165 3.32 0.13 -20.54
N GLY A 166 3.11 -1.10 -21.00
CA GLY A 166 3.27 -2.30 -20.16
C GLY A 166 4.67 -2.55 -19.60
N TRP A 167 5.72 -2.21 -20.35
CA TRP A 167 7.11 -2.35 -19.88
C TRP A 167 7.45 -1.37 -18.76
N LEU A 168 7.02 -0.12 -18.89
CA LEU A 168 7.19 0.88 -17.82
C LEU A 168 6.39 0.47 -16.58
N GLY A 169 5.17 -0.06 -16.76
CA GLY A 169 4.38 -0.62 -15.67
C GLY A 169 5.09 -1.77 -14.96
N ALA A 170 5.65 -2.73 -15.70
CA ALA A 170 6.41 -3.85 -15.13
C ALA A 170 7.68 -3.39 -14.39
N MET A 171 8.40 -2.39 -14.92
CA MET A 171 9.55 -1.78 -14.24
C MET A 171 9.14 -1.15 -12.90
N LEU A 172 8.04 -0.39 -12.87
CA LEU A 172 7.53 0.21 -11.64
C LEU A 172 7.05 -0.85 -10.63
N PHE A 173 6.44 -1.95 -11.09
CA PHE A 173 6.09 -3.08 -10.22
C PHE A 173 7.31 -3.86 -9.71
N SER A 174 8.39 -3.94 -10.49
CA SER A 174 9.67 -4.46 -10.02
C SER A 174 10.20 -3.61 -8.87
N LEU A 175 10.25 -2.28 -9.03
CA LEU A 175 10.62 -1.37 -7.95
C LEU A 175 9.68 -1.52 -6.73
N ALA A 176 8.36 -1.63 -6.93
CA ALA A 176 7.41 -1.88 -5.83
C ALA A 176 7.70 -3.20 -5.09
N SER A 177 8.11 -4.25 -5.81
CA SER A 177 8.54 -5.53 -5.21
C SER A 177 9.85 -5.41 -4.43
N GLY A 178 10.66 -4.40 -4.73
CA GLY A 178 11.84 -4.02 -3.96
C GLY A 178 11.55 -3.20 -2.70
N THR A 179 10.35 -2.63 -2.54
CA THR A 179 9.94 -1.95 -1.30
C THR A 179 9.21 -2.89 -0.35
N ARG A 180 8.39 -3.81 -0.88
CA ARG A 180 7.61 -4.78 -0.08
C ARG A 180 7.42 -6.10 -0.82
N ALA A 181 7.48 -7.21 -0.08
CA ALA A 181 7.35 -8.56 -0.67
C ALA A 181 6.00 -8.80 -1.38
N ASN A 182 4.91 -8.21 -0.89
CA ASN A 182 3.60 -8.31 -1.54
C ASN A 182 3.55 -7.64 -2.92
N GLY A 183 4.55 -6.84 -3.28
CA GLY A 183 4.70 -6.30 -4.64
C GLY A 183 4.82 -7.37 -5.72
N MET A 184 5.31 -8.56 -5.37
CA MET A 184 5.42 -9.68 -6.32
C MET A 184 4.04 -10.12 -6.86
N LEU A 185 2.97 -9.96 -6.06
CA LEU A 185 1.60 -10.28 -6.47
C LEU A 185 1.10 -9.37 -7.60
N ASN A 186 1.71 -8.19 -7.77
CA ASN A 186 1.37 -7.29 -8.87
C ASN A 186 1.72 -7.86 -10.25
N ALA A 187 2.51 -8.94 -10.33
CA ALA A 187 2.71 -9.69 -11.57
C ALA A 187 1.37 -10.11 -12.21
N GLY A 188 0.33 -10.35 -11.40
CA GLY A 188 -1.03 -10.64 -11.87
C GLY A 188 -1.59 -9.56 -12.81
N PHE A 189 -1.29 -8.28 -12.58
CA PHE A 189 -1.72 -7.18 -13.45
C PHE A 189 -1.03 -7.20 -14.83
N CYS A 190 0.19 -7.74 -14.93
CA CYS A 190 0.88 -7.91 -16.21
C CYS A 190 0.44 -9.20 -16.94
N LEU A 191 0.12 -10.25 -16.18
CA LEU A 191 -0.32 -11.55 -16.69
C LEU A 191 -1.75 -11.50 -17.24
N TYR A 192 -2.67 -10.87 -16.52
CA TYR A 192 -4.09 -10.91 -16.85
C TYR A 192 -4.42 -10.36 -18.26
N PRO A 193 -3.97 -9.15 -18.66
CA PRO A 193 -4.29 -8.63 -20.01
C PRO A 193 -3.74 -9.52 -21.13
N ARG A 194 -2.59 -10.18 -20.90
CA ARG A 194 -1.98 -11.12 -21.86
C ARG A 194 -2.76 -12.42 -21.93
N ALA A 195 -3.14 -12.97 -20.78
CA ALA A 195 -3.99 -14.16 -20.70
C ALA A 195 -5.35 -13.91 -21.37
N ARG A 196 -5.96 -12.74 -21.14
CA ARG A 196 -7.19 -12.31 -21.82
C ARG A 196 -7.01 -12.21 -23.33
N SER A 197 -5.94 -11.54 -23.79
CA SER A 197 -5.63 -11.44 -25.22
C SER A 197 -5.45 -12.81 -25.87
N LEU A 198 -4.74 -13.73 -25.19
CA LEU A 198 -4.55 -15.11 -25.64
C LEU A 198 -5.87 -15.87 -25.71
N ALA A 199 -6.70 -15.82 -24.66
CA ALA A 199 -7.98 -16.51 -24.61
C ALA A 199 -8.93 -16.04 -25.72
N LEU A 200 -9.02 -14.72 -25.94
CA LEU A 200 -9.86 -14.15 -26.99
C LEU A 200 -9.38 -14.51 -28.40
N GLN A 201 -8.06 -14.64 -28.61
CA GLN A 201 -7.50 -15.09 -29.88
C GLN A 201 -7.79 -16.57 -30.15
N LEU A 202 -7.69 -17.43 -29.13
CA LEU A 202 -8.02 -18.86 -29.26
C LEU A 202 -9.51 -19.09 -29.54
N GLN A 203 -10.39 -18.24 -28.99
CA GLN A 203 -11.83 -18.28 -29.25
C GLN A 203 -12.22 -17.80 -30.66
N ALA A 204 -11.34 -17.09 -31.39
CA ALA A 204 -11.65 -16.56 -32.71
C ALA A 204 -11.62 -17.61 -33.85
N GLY A 205 -11.35 -18.88 -33.54
CA GLY A 205 -11.39 -20.02 -34.47
C GLY A 205 -10.09 -20.21 -35.29
N PRO A 206 -9.73 -21.47 -35.64
CA PRO A 206 -8.55 -21.73 -36.45
C PRO A 206 -8.80 -21.35 -37.91
N GLY A 207 -8.15 -20.29 -38.38
CA GLY A 207 -8.06 -19.98 -39.81
C GLY A 207 -7.06 -20.89 -40.55
N PRO A 208 -6.86 -20.72 -41.87
CA PRO A 208 -6.00 -21.57 -42.70
C PRO A 208 -4.56 -21.74 -42.16
N ARG A 209 -3.85 -22.83 -42.53
CA ARG A 209 -2.51 -23.23 -42.01
C ARG A 209 -1.47 -22.09 -41.92
N ARG A 210 -1.52 -21.07 -42.79
CA ARG A 210 -0.65 -19.87 -42.73
C ARG A 210 -0.93 -19.00 -41.50
N GLN A 211 -2.17 -18.95 -41.04
CA GLN A 211 -2.64 -18.24 -39.85
C GLN A 211 -2.23 -18.94 -38.55
N LEU A 212 -2.09 -20.27 -38.56
CA LEU A 212 -1.60 -21.05 -37.41
C LEU A 212 -0.16 -20.68 -37.02
N ARG A 213 0.76 -20.53 -38.00
CA ARG A 213 2.14 -20.08 -37.74
C ARG A 213 2.20 -18.67 -37.15
N VAL A 214 1.34 -17.76 -37.63
CA VAL A 214 1.25 -16.38 -37.10
C VAL A 214 0.68 -16.39 -35.67
N LEU A 215 -0.32 -17.23 -35.41
CA LEU A 215 -0.88 -17.41 -34.07
C LEU A 215 0.19 -17.90 -33.09
N TRP A 216 0.90 -18.99 -33.40
CA TRP A 216 1.97 -19.52 -32.53
C TRP A 216 3.08 -18.51 -32.25
N LYS A 217 3.51 -17.74 -33.27
CA LYS A 217 4.48 -16.65 -33.07
C LYS A 217 3.96 -15.60 -32.07
N ARG A 218 2.67 -15.22 -32.16
CA ARG A 218 2.05 -14.27 -31.22
C ARG A 218 1.91 -14.87 -29.82
N VAL A 219 1.49 -16.13 -29.70
CA VAL A 219 1.40 -16.83 -28.41
C VAL A 219 2.78 -16.89 -27.74
N PHE A 220 3.80 -17.32 -28.46
CA PHE A 220 5.16 -17.38 -27.95
C PHE A 220 5.68 -15.99 -27.55
N SER A 221 5.44 -14.96 -28.36
CA SER A 221 5.81 -13.58 -28.02
C SER A 221 5.10 -13.08 -26.77
N LEU A 222 3.80 -13.35 -26.61
CA LEU A 222 3.03 -12.98 -25.42
C LEU A 222 3.55 -13.72 -24.19
N ALA A 223 3.77 -15.03 -24.28
CA ALA A 223 4.30 -15.86 -23.21
C ALA A 223 5.71 -15.43 -22.79
N PHE A 224 6.60 -15.18 -23.76
CA PHE A 224 7.95 -14.68 -23.50
C PHE A 224 7.92 -13.29 -22.83
N SER A 225 7.08 -12.37 -23.32
CA SER A 225 6.94 -11.05 -22.69
C SER A 225 6.36 -11.14 -21.27
N ALA A 226 5.42 -12.05 -21.02
CA ALA A 226 4.85 -12.31 -19.70
C ALA A 226 5.93 -12.85 -18.75
N ALA A 227 6.70 -13.84 -19.19
CA ALA A 227 7.78 -14.45 -18.42
C ALA A 227 8.86 -13.42 -18.08
N LEU A 228 9.27 -12.59 -19.04
CA LEU A 228 10.28 -11.55 -18.81
C LEU A 228 9.80 -10.47 -17.83
N MET A 229 8.53 -10.04 -17.93
CA MET A 229 7.96 -9.09 -16.97
C MET A 229 7.86 -9.70 -15.56
N CYS A 230 7.42 -10.95 -15.45
CA CYS A 230 7.37 -11.64 -14.15
C CYS A 230 8.77 -11.81 -13.57
N ALA A 231 9.74 -12.27 -14.35
CA ALA A 231 11.13 -12.38 -13.92
C ALA A 231 11.66 -11.03 -13.41
N GLY A 232 11.40 -9.94 -14.13
CA GLY A 232 11.74 -8.59 -13.70
C GLY A 232 11.06 -8.16 -12.40
N ILE A 233 9.79 -8.49 -12.19
CA ILE A 233 9.05 -8.17 -10.96
C ILE A 233 9.60 -8.93 -9.75
N PHE A 234 9.95 -10.20 -9.90
CA PHE A 234 10.50 -11.04 -8.83
C PHE A 234 11.99 -10.78 -8.57
N LEU A 235 12.71 -10.18 -9.52
CA LEU A 235 14.16 -9.99 -9.45
C LEU A 235 14.63 -9.23 -8.19
N PRO A 236 14.05 -8.08 -7.78
CA PRO A 236 14.52 -7.37 -6.59
C PRO A 236 14.39 -8.18 -5.30
N PHE A 237 13.29 -8.95 -5.17
CA PHE A 237 13.11 -9.85 -4.04
C PHE A 237 14.17 -10.96 -4.05
N ALA A 238 14.38 -11.61 -5.19
CA ALA A 238 15.39 -12.68 -5.33
C ALA A 238 16.82 -12.18 -5.07
N LEU A 239 17.19 -11.02 -5.61
CA LEU A 239 18.49 -10.38 -5.34
C LEU A 239 18.67 -10.08 -3.86
N PHE A 240 17.61 -9.64 -3.17
CA PHE A 240 17.67 -9.37 -1.75
C PHE A 240 17.79 -10.65 -0.91
N GLN A 241 17.08 -11.72 -1.27
CA GLN A 241 17.25 -13.03 -0.60
C GLN A 241 18.68 -13.55 -0.79
N TYR A 242 19.25 -13.41 -1.99
CA TYR A 242 20.64 -13.78 -2.25
C TYR A 242 21.64 -12.92 -1.45
N TYR A 243 21.43 -11.60 -1.41
CA TYR A 243 22.23 -10.68 -0.59
C TYR A 243 22.24 -11.11 0.88
N ALA A 244 21.06 -11.40 1.46
CA ALA A 244 20.94 -11.84 2.84
C ALA A 244 21.62 -13.20 3.06
N TYR A 245 21.49 -14.15 2.12
CA TYR A 245 22.20 -15.42 2.19
C TYR A 245 23.72 -15.24 2.22
N VAL A 246 24.29 -14.45 1.31
CA VAL A 246 25.73 -14.17 1.31
C VAL A 246 26.16 -13.48 2.61
N ARG A 247 25.32 -12.59 3.14
CA ARG A 247 25.61 -11.82 4.36
C ARG A 247 25.61 -12.66 5.64
N PHE A 248 24.66 -13.57 5.81
CA PHE A 248 24.46 -14.34 7.04
C PHE A 248 25.00 -15.79 6.97
N CYS A 249 25.08 -16.38 5.77
CA CYS A 249 25.52 -17.77 5.58
C CYS A 249 26.95 -17.90 4.99
N GLY A 250 27.50 -16.80 4.47
CA GLY A 250 28.81 -16.76 3.80
C GLY A 250 30.02 -16.87 4.76
N PRO A 251 31.18 -17.31 4.25
CA PRO A 251 32.39 -17.55 5.06
C PRO A 251 32.98 -16.28 5.69
N GLY A 252 32.70 -15.10 5.13
CA GLY A 252 33.12 -13.79 5.66
C GLY A 252 32.13 -13.14 6.63
N ALA A 253 31.07 -13.83 7.05
CA ALA A 253 30.11 -13.30 8.01
C ALA A 253 30.83 -12.86 9.31
N ALA A 254 31.88 -13.58 9.72
CA ALA A 254 32.66 -13.39 10.95
C ALA A 254 33.62 -12.18 10.97
N LEU A 255 33.65 -11.32 9.94
CA LEU A 255 34.49 -10.12 10.00
C LEU A 255 33.85 -9.11 10.98
N ALA A 256 34.29 -9.20 12.23
CA ALA A 256 33.88 -8.34 13.33
C ALA A 256 33.99 -6.88 12.90
N ARG A 257 32.84 -6.26 12.60
CA ARG A 257 32.74 -4.81 12.71
C ARG A 257 32.74 -4.49 14.19
N ASP A 258 33.29 -3.33 14.56
CA ASP A 258 33.10 -2.78 15.91
C ASP A 258 31.61 -2.48 16.11
N ILE A 259 30.87 -3.49 16.56
CA ILE A 259 29.45 -3.38 16.89
C ILE A 259 29.39 -2.85 18.32
N PRO A 260 28.71 -1.72 18.58
CA PRO A 260 28.56 -1.20 19.93
C PRO A 260 28.02 -2.25 20.90
N GLU A 261 28.61 -2.34 22.10
CA GLU A 261 28.22 -3.34 23.10
C GLU A 261 26.74 -3.25 23.49
N ALA A 262 26.18 -2.03 23.53
CA ALA A 262 24.75 -1.83 23.79
C ALA A 262 23.83 -2.52 22.76
N LEU A 263 24.27 -2.63 21.49
CA LEU A 263 23.52 -3.36 20.45
C LEU A 263 23.68 -4.87 20.60
N LEU A 264 24.85 -5.34 21.06
CA LEU A 264 25.06 -6.76 21.37
C LEU A 264 24.23 -7.17 22.59
N GLN A 265 24.13 -6.33 23.61
CA GLN A 265 23.24 -6.52 24.76
C GLN A 265 21.79 -6.62 24.32
N LEU A 266 21.29 -5.64 23.54
CA LEU A 266 19.94 -5.70 22.97
C LEU A 266 19.68 -7.00 22.21
N ALA A 267 20.66 -7.44 21.39
CA ALA A 267 20.53 -8.66 20.63
C ALA A 267 20.48 -9.90 21.54
N ARG A 268 21.25 -9.95 22.63
CA ARG A 268 21.17 -11.03 23.62
C ARG A 268 19.82 -11.03 24.34
N ASP A 269 19.37 -9.87 24.81
CA ASP A 269 18.12 -9.71 25.56
C ASP A 269 16.89 -10.11 24.74
N LYS A 270 16.90 -9.79 23.45
CA LYS A 270 15.80 -10.09 22.51
C LYS A 270 15.99 -11.39 21.72
N GLY A 271 17.11 -12.10 21.91
CA GLY A 271 17.43 -13.32 21.14
C GLY A 271 17.64 -13.08 19.64
N TYR A 272 18.10 -11.90 19.24
CA TYR A 272 18.37 -11.57 17.83
C TYR A 272 19.72 -12.10 17.36
N ARG A 273 19.73 -12.69 16.16
CA ARG A 273 20.98 -13.03 15.48
C ARG A 273 21.62 -11.80 14.86
N VAL A 274 22.93 -11.65 15.09
CA VAL A 274 23.75 -10.54 14.58
C VAL A 274 24.73 -11.09 13.54
N VAL A 275 24.93 -10.36 12.44
CA VAL A 275 25.93 -10.75 11.43
C VAL A 275 27.30 -10.89 12.09
N GLY A 276 27.92 -12.07 11.92
CA GLY A 276 29.31 -12.31 12.33
C GLY A 276 29.54 -12.58 13.80
N VAL A 277 28.48 -12.66 14.60
CA VAL A 277 28.56 -12.98 16.02
C VAL A 277 27.89 -14.34 16.25
N GLY A 278 28.66 -15.28 16.78
CA GLY A 278 28.24 -16.67 16.98
C GLY A 278 28.89 -17.66 16.00
N GLN A 279 29.09 -18.89 16.46
CA GLN A 279 29.71 -19.96 15.65
C GLN A 279 28.70 -20.64 14.72
N ASP A 280 27.41 -20.66 15.10
CA ASP A 280 26.39 -21.41 14.39
C ASP A 280 25.69 -20.58 13.31
N LYS A 281 25.69 -21.11 12.08
CA LYS A 281 24.92 -20.55 10.98
C LYS A 281 23.41 -20.62 11.28
N PRO A 282 22.62 -19.63 10.82
CA PRO A 282 21.17 -19.73 10.91
C PRO A 282 20.61 -21.01 10.26
N PRO A 283 19.54 -21.62 10.80
CA PRO A 283 19.01 -22.88 10.31
C PRO A 283 18.51 -22.79 8.86
N TRP A 284 17.99 -21.63 8.45
CA TRP A 284 17.53 -21.40 7.08
C TRP A 284 18.67 -21.44 6.04
N CYS A 285 19.94 -21.28 6.45
CA CYS A 285 21.09 -21.45 5.56
C CYS A 285 21.23 -22.90 5.05
N SER A 286 20.74 -23.88 5.81
CA SER A 286 20.83 -25.31 5.50
C SER A 286 19.60 -25.87 4.76
N GLN A 287 18.57 -25.04 4.54
CA GLN A 287 17.37 -25.45 3.85
C GLN A 287 17.60 -25.60 2.33
N ARG A 288 16.84 -26.50 1.69
CA ARG A 288 16.91 -26.73 0.23
C ARG A 288 16.73 -25.45 -0.59
N PHE A 289 15.89 -24.55 -0.10
CA PHE A 289 15.70 -23.21 -0.64
C PHE A 289 15.86 -22.21 0.51
N PRO A 290 17.06 -21.63 0.69
CA PRO A 290 17.34 -20.75 1.81
C PRO A 290 16.61 -19.41 1.62
N LEU A 291 15.44 -19.28 2.26
CA LEU A 291 14.59 -18.09 2.19
C LEU A 291 14.50 -17.42 3.56
N VAL A 292 15.34 -16.41 3.76
CA VAL A 292 15.39 -15.65 5.02
C VAL A 292 14.06 -14.98 5.33
N TYR A 293 13.33 -14.50 4.31
CA TYR A 293 12.06 -13.80 4.51
C TYR A 293 11.02 -14.72 5.17
N SER A 294 10.80 -15.91 4.63
CA SER A 294 9.84 -16.87 5.19
C SER A 294 10.24 -17.33 6.59
N TYR A 295 11.53 -17.60 6.80
CA TYR A 295 12.07 -17.96 8.12
C TYR A 295 11.80 -16.88 9.15
N ILE A 296 12.01 -15.61 8.79
CA ILE A 296 11.81 -14.49 9.69
C ILE A 296 10.33 -14.29 10.02
N GLN A 297 9.47 -14.32 9.01
CA GLN A 297 8.01 -14.20 9.20
C GLN A 297 7.50 -15.26 10.17
N ASP A 298 8.01 -16.49 10.08
CA ASP A 298 7.69 -17.59 10.97
C ASP A 298 8.30 -17.42 12.38
N THR A 299 9.62 -17.21 12.47
CA THR A 299 10.38 -17.29 13.74
C THR A 299 10.21 -16.05 14.62
N TYR A 300 10.27 -14.86 14.03
CA TYR A 300 10.27 -13.60 14.80
C TYR A 300 8.90 -12.93 14.84
N TRP A 301 8.07 -13.13 13.82
CA TRP A 301 6.73 -12.51 13.74
C TRP A 301 5.58 -13.50 13.91
N ASN A 302 5.82 -14.82 14.00
CA ASN A 302 4.79 -15.85 14.13
C ASN A 302 3.65 -15.76 13.08
N VAL A 303 3.98 -15.35 11.87
CA VAL A 303 3.04 -15.24 10.75
C VAL A 303 2.78 -16.63 10.17
N GLY A 304 1.50 -16.98 10.01
CA GLY A 304 1.10 -18.26 9.47
C GLY A 304 -0.42 -18.42 9.42
N PHE A 305 -0.89 -19.42 8.69
CA PHE A 305 -2.32 -19.69 8.54
C PHE A 305 -2.98 -19.95 9.90
N LEU A 306 -3.97 -19.11 10.24
CA LEU A 306 -4.75 -19.13 11.48
C LEU A 306 -3.97 -19.01 12.80
N ARG A 307 -2.66 -18.76 12.78
CA ARG A 307 -1.85 -18.64 14.01
C ARG A 307 -2.25 -17.46 14.88
N TYR A 308 -2.84 -16.43 14.29
CA TYR A 308 -3.26 -15.21 14.99
C TYR A 308 -4.69 -15.30 15.59
N PHE A 309 -5.41 -16.40 15.35
CA PHE A 309 -6.82 -16.55 15.75
C PHE A 309 -6.93 -17.00 17.21
N GLU A 310 -6.48 -16.15 18.13
CA GLU A 310 -6.57 -16.35 19.56
C GLU A 310 -7.61 -15.40 20.19
N LEU A 311 -8.27 -15.82 21.28
CA LEU A 311 -9.26 -14.99 21.99
C LEU A 311 -8.67 -13.68 22.51
N ARG A 312 -7.37 -13.66 22.84
CA ARG A 312 -6.66 -12.45 23.30
C ARG A 312 -6.55 -11.38 22.22
N GLN A 313 -6.65 -11.77 20.94
CA GLN A 313 -6.50 -10.87 19.80
C GLN A 313 -7.83 -10.25 19.34
N ILE A 314 -8.97 -10.55 19.99
CA ILE A 314 -10.29 -9.98 19.65
C ILE A 314 -10.25 -8.45 19.45
N PRO A 315 -9.58 -7.63 20.30
CA PRO A 315 -9.48 -6.19 20.07
C PRO A 315 -8.86 -5.83 18.72
N ASN A 316 -7.87 -6.61 18.26
CA ASN A 316 -7.19 -6.40 16.98
C ASN A 316 -8.07 -6.79 15.78
N PHE A 317 -8.93 -7.80 15.94
CA PHE A 317 -9.98 -8.11 14.96
C PHE A 317 -11.02 -7.00 14.88
N LEU A 318 -11.44 -6.42 16.01
CA LEU A 318 -12.36 -5.28 16.03
C LEU A 318 -11.73 -4.05 15.35
N LEU A 319 -10.44 -3.82 15.56
CA LEU A 319 -9.69 -2.75 14.90
C LEU A 319 -9.65 -2.91 13.38
N ALA A 320 -9.52 -4.14 12.88
CA ALA A 320 -9.52 -4.44 11.44
C ALA A 320 -10.92 -4.66 10.83
N LEU A 321 -11.97 -4.68 11.66
CA LEU A 321 -13.32 -5.01 11.21
C LEU A 321 -13.83 -4.06 10.11
N PRO A 322 -13.69 -2.72 10.22
CA PRO A 322 -14.20 -1.82 9.19
C PRO A 322 -13.57 -2.02 7.81
N VAL A 323 -12.25 -2.24 7.75
CA VAL A 323 -11.56 -2.49 6.47
C VAL A 323 -11.94 -3.85 5.88
N THR A 324 -12.12 -4.86 6.74
CA THR A 324 -12.53 -6.21 6.34
C THR A 324 -13.95 -6.23 5.78
N LEU A 325 -14.87 -5.54 6.45
CA LEU A 325 -16.26 -5.38 6.00
C LEU A 325 -16.32 -4.59 4.69
N LEU A 326 -15.63 -3.46 4.61
CA LEU A 326 -15.63 -2.62 3.41
C LEU A 326 -15.02 -3.35 2.20
N GLY A 327 -13.92 -4.09 2.40
CA GLY A 327 -13.29 -4.90 1.36
C GLY A 327 -14.16 -6.08 0.91
N SER A 328 -14.76 -6.81 1.87
CA SER A 328 -15.68 -7.91 1.57
C SER A 328 -16.93 -7.42 0.86
N TRP A 329 -17.47 -6.26 1.25
CA TRP A 329 -18.63 -5.65 0.60
C TRP A 329 -18.31 -5.17 -0.82
N ALA A 330 -17.11 -4.64 -1.05
CA ALA A 330 -16.64 -4.28 -2.39
C ALA A 330 -16.61 -5.52 -3.32
N ALA A 331 -16.04 -6.63 -2.83
CA ALA A 331 -15.98 -7.88 -3.57
C ALA A 331 -17.38 -8.45 -3.84
N TRP A 332 -18.23 -8.51 -2.80
CA TRP A 332 -19.61 -9.00 -2.90
C TRP A 332 -20.42 -8.20 -3.92
N THR A 333 -20.37 -6.86 -3.85
CA THR A 333 -21.10 -5.97 -4.76
C THR A 333 -20.68 -6.17 -6.22
N TYR A 334 -19.38 -6.35 -6.45
CA TYR A 334 -18.87 -6.59 -7.80
C TYR A 334 -19.33 -7.96 -8.34
N VAL A 335 -19.19 -9.01 -7.52
CA VAL A 335 -19.54 -10.39 -7.90
C VAL A 335 -21.04 -10.54 -8.14
N SER A 336 -21.88 -9.96 -7.27
CA SER A 336 -23.34 -10.01 -7.42
C SER A 336 -23.83 -9.24 -8.65
N THR A 337 -23.16 -8.14 -9.01
CA THR A 337 -23.49 -7.35 -10.20
C THR A 337 -22.99 -8.00 -11.51
N ASN A 338 -21.87 -8.72 -11.46
CA ASN A 338 -21.20 -9.30 -12.63
C ASN A 338 -20.86 -10.81 -12.46
N PRO A 339 -21.83 -11.69 -12.14
CA PRO A 339 -21.54 -13.07 -11.74
C PRO A 339 -20.90 -13.88 -12.88
N ARG A 340 -21.43 -13.76 -14.10
CA ARG A 340 -20.86 -14.44 -15.29
C ARG A 340 -19.45 -13.96 -15.62
N HIS A 341 -19.17 -12.67 -15.45
CA HIS A 341 -17.84 -12.12 -15.72
C HIS A 341 -16.81 -12.66 -14.72
N CYS A 342 -17.21 -12.83 -13.46
CA CYS A 342 -16.38 -13.43 -12.43
C CYS A 342 -16.15 -14.93 -12.70
N LEU A 343 -17.20 -15.66 -13.09
CA LEU A 343 -17.11 -17.09 -13.43
C LEU A 343 -16.18 -17.35 -14.63
N THR A 344 -16.21 -16.49 -15.64
CA THR A 344 -15.36 -16.63 -16.83
C THR A 344 -14.03 -15.88 -16.71
N LEU A 345 -13.76 -15.27 -15.56
CA LEU A 345 -12.61 -14.41 -15.31
C LEU A 345 -12.44 -13.30 -16.38
N GLY A 346 -13.53 -12.86 -17.02
CA GLY A 346 -13.48 -11.91 -18.13
C GLY A 346 -12.77 -12.40 -19.39
N LEU A 347 -12.55 -13.71 -19.52
CA LEU A 347 -11.88 -14.34 -20.67
C LEU A 347 -12.86 -14.68 -21.82
N GLU A 348 -14.16 -14.62 -21.59
CA GLU A 348 -15.19 -14.88 -22.61
C GLU A 348 -15.55 -13.60 -23.39
N ARG A 349 -15.66 -13.71 -24.72
CA ARG A 349 -16.01 -12.61 -25.62
C ARG A 349 -17.49 -12.21 -25.47
N ARG A 350 -17.77 -10.93 -25.17
CA ARG A 350 -19.14 -10.43 -25.01
C ARG A 350 -19.61 -9.58 -26.21
N ARG A 351 -20.73 -9.94 -26.83
CA ARG A 351 -21.44 -9.09 -27.85
C ARG A 351 -21.78 -7.67 -27.37
N SER A 352 -21.93 -7.47 -26.05
CA SER A 352 -22.17 -6.15 -25.46
C SER A 352 -20.92 -5.25 -25.42
N GLU A 353 -19.71 -5.84 -25.38
CA GLU A 353 -18.45 -5.08 -25.53
C GLU A 353 -18.27 -4.63 -26.99
N GLU A 354 -18.71 -5.43 -27.96
CA GLU A 354 -18.73 -5.08 -29.40
C GLU A 354 -19.69 -3.92 -29.70
N ARG A 355 -20.74 -3.71 -28.88
CA ARG A 355 -21.67 -2.56 -29.00
C ARG A 355 -21.20 -1.27 -28.31
N GLY A 356 -19.97 -1.22 -27.78
CA GLY A 356 -19.36 0.01 -27.27
C GLY A 356 -19.94 0.60 -25.96
N LYS A 357 -21.00 0.01 -25.39
CA LYS A 357 -21.56 0.43 -24.08
C LYS A 357 -20.85 -0.30 -22.93
N ALA A 358 -19.59 0.01 -22.70
CA ALA A 358 -18.92 -0.42 -21.47
C ALA A 358 -19.60 0.28 -20.27
N ARG A 359 -19.95 -0.48 -19.22
CA ARG A 359 -20.49 0.11 -17.99
C ARG A 359 -19.38 0.91 -17.29
N ASP A 360 -19.63 2.18 -17.02
CA ASP A 360 -18.73 3.05 -16.27
C ASP A 360 -18.94 2.91 -14.76
N GLY A 361 -17.92 3.26 -13.98
CA GLY A 361 -17.91 3.22 -12.52
C GLY A 361 -17.31 1.93 -11.93
N PHE A 362 -17.53 1.73 -10.63
CA PHE A 362 -16.93 0.63 -9.86
C PHE A 362 -17.32 -0.76 -10.38
N CYS A 363 -18.59 -0.96 -10.77
CA CYS A 363 -19.09 -2.23 -11.29
C CYS A 363 -18.76 -2.47 -12.78
N GLY A 364 -17.89 -1.65 -13.38
CA GLY A 364 -17.43 -1.81 -14.76
C GLY A 364 -16.45 -2.99 -14.93
N PRO A 365 -16.34 -3.58 -16.13
CA PRO A 365 -15.44 -4.71 -16.39
C PRO A 365 -13.95 -4.36 -16.18
N ALA A 366 -13.58 -3.09 -16.36
CA ALA A 366 -12.19 -2.63 -16.15
C ALA A 366 -11.74 -2.74 -14.68
N ALA A 367 -12.67 -2.66 -13.72
CA ALA A 367 -12.34 -2.78 -12.29
C ALA A 367 -12.08 -4.22 -11.84
N PHE A 368 -12.41 -5.24 -12.66
CA PHE A 368 -12.37 -6.66 -12.28
C PHE A 368 -11.03 -7.09 -11.68
N VAL A 369 -9.92 -6.82 -12.37
CA VAL A 369 -8.58 -7.26 -11.96
C VAL A 369 -8.20 -6.67 -10.61
N TYR A 370 -8.57 -5.41 -10.39
CA TYR A 370 -8.31 -4.69 -9.15
C TYR A 370 -9.12 -5.28 -7.99
N VAL A 371 -10.38 -5.68 -8.24
CA VAL A 371 -11.23 -6.37 -7.25
C VAL A 371 -10.67 -7.75 -6.91
N VAL A 372 -10.26 -8.54 -7.91
CA VAL A 372 -9.63 -9.86 -7.68
C VAL A 372 -8.35 -9.71 -6.86
N HIS A 373 -7.48 -8.76 -7.23
CA HIS A 373 -6.26 -8.47 -6.48
C HIS A 373 -6.56 -8.06 -5.03
N ALA A 374 -7.49 -7.11 -4.82
CA ALA A 374 -7.88 -6.66 -3.48
C ALA A 374 -8.46 -7.81 -2.63
N THR A 375 -9.26 -8.68 -3.23
CA THR A 375 -9.89 -9.82 -2.56
C THR A 375 -8.85 -10.85 -2.17
N ALA A 376 -7.89 -11.15 -3.06
CA ALA A 376 -6.78 -12.07 -2.76
C ALA A 376 -5.92 -11.55 -1.60
N LEU A 377 -5.58 -10.25 -1.60
CA LEU A 377 -4.87 -9.60 -0.50
C LEU A 377 -5.68 -9.62 0.81
N LEU A 378 -6.98 -9.39 0.74
CA LEU A 378 -7.87 -9.42 1.91
C LEU A 378 -7.92 -10.81 2.53
N VAL A 379 -8.15 -11.85 1.73
CA VAL A 379 -8.21 -13.24 2.19
C VAL A 379 -6.86 -13.64 2.79
N PHE A 380 -5.75 -13.39 2.09
CA PHE A 380 -4.42 -13.72 2.60
C PHE A 380 -4.10 -12.95 3.90
N GLY A 381 -4.35 -11.63 3.91
CA GLY A 381 -4.08 -10.79 5.08
C GLY A 381 -4.93 -11.15 6.29
N PHE A 382 -6.18 -11.57 6.09
CA PHE A 382 -7.07 -11.96 7.18
C PHE A 382 -6.69 -13.32 7.79
N PHE A 383 -6.33 -14.30 6.96
CA PHE A 383 -6.07 -15.67 7.44
C PHE A 383 -4.61 -15.96 7.78
N CYS A 384 -3.66 -15.24 7.18
CA CYS A 384 -2.24 -15.57 7.30
C CYS A 384 -1.40 -14.51 8.01
N MET A 385 -1.86 -13.26 8.12
CA MET A 385 -1.12 -12.17 8.77
C MET A 385 -1.75 -11.79 10.12
N HIS A 386 -1.03 -10.98 10.89
CA HIS A 386 -1.63 -10.28 12.04
C HIS A 386 -2.73 -9.33 11.55
N VAL A 387 -3.95 -9.58 11.98
CA VAL A 387 -5.16 -8.95 11.40
C VAL A 387 -5.18 -7.43 11.57
N GLN A 388 -4.57 -6.89 12.63
CA GLN A 388 -4.39 -5.44 12.83
C GLN A 388 -3.67 -4.74 11.66
N VAL A 389 -2.73 -5.42 11.00
CA VAL A 389 -1.94 -4.88 9.89
C VAL A 389 -2.77 -4.75 8.59
N LEU A 390 -3.95 -5.37 8.55
CA LEU A 390 -4.78 -5.45 7.34
C LEU A 390 -5.16 -4.07 6.80
N THR A 391 -5.43 -3.10 7.68
CA THR A 391 -5.80 -1.72 7.29
C THR A 391 -4.66 -1.05 6.51
N ARG A 392 -3.44 -1.07 7.03
CA ARG A 392 -2.27 -0.50 6.36
C ARG A 392 -1.88 -1.30 5.12
N PHE A 393 -2.01 -2.62 5.17
CA PHE A 393 -1.70 -3.53 4.06
C PHE A 393 -2.58 -3.27 2.83
N LEU A 394 -3.90 -3.25 3.00
CA LEU A 394 -4.82 -2.97 1.89
C LEU A 394 -4.75 -1.50 1.45
N GLY A 395 -4.58 -0.58 2.40
CA GLY A 395 -4.56 0.86 2.15
C GLY A 395 -3.44 1.32 1.21
N CYS A 396 -2.27 0.66 1.22
CA CYS A 396 -1.18 0.97 0.30
C CYS A 396 -1.17 0.11 -0.97
N SER A 397 -1.82 -1.07 -0.94
CA SER A 397 -1.69 -2.08 -2.00
C SER A 397 -2.81 -2.08 -3.03
N SER A 398 -3.98 -1.53 -2.71
CA SER A 398 -5.14 -1.62 -3.59
C SER A 398 -5.92 -0.31 -3.69
N PRO A 399 -6.37 0.09 -4.90
CA PRO A 399 -7.23 1.25 -5.06
C PRO A 399 -8.68 0.97 -4.65
N ILE A 400 -9.08 -0.30 -4.50
CA ILE A 400 -10.48 -0.73 -4.34
C ILE A 400 -11.13 -0.16 -3.09
N LEU A 401 -10.40 -0.09 -1.97
CA LEU A 401 -10.93 0.48 -0.73
C LEU A 401 -11.46 1.89 -0.94
N TYR A 402 -10.70 2.71 -1.66
CA TYR A 402 -11.01 4.11 -1.94
C TYR A 402 -12.06 4.26 -3.04
N TRP A 403 -11.96 3.47 -4.11
CA TRP A 403 -12.96 3.50 -5.19
C TRP A 403 -14.33 3.06 -4.71
N PHE A 404 -14.39 2.01 -3.87
CA PHE A 404 -15.65 1.51 -3.34
C PHE A 404 -16.24 2.47 -2.30
N ALA A 405 -15.44 3.02 -1.39
CA ALA A 405 -15.90 4.06 -0.47
C ALA A 405 -16.44 5.29 -1.22
N ALA A 406 -15.74 5.76 -2.26
CA ALA A 406 -16.19 6.86 -3.10
C ALA A 406 -17.48 6.51 -3.87
N HIS A 407 -17.61 5.27 -4.35
CA HIS A 407 -18.81 4.77 -5.01
C HIS A 407 -20.00 4.77 -4.05
N LEU A 408 -19.85 4.26 -2.84
CA LEU A 408 -20.89 4.27 -1.82
C LEU A 408 -21.34 5.69 -1.46
N LEU A 409 -20.40 6.61 -1.25
CA LEU A 409 -20.71 8.02 -0.96
C LEU A 409 -21.45 8.68 -2.14
N GLN A 410 -20.96 8.50 -3.37
CA GLN A 410 -21.59 9.11 -4.55
C GLN A 410 -22.98 8.51 -4.83
N GLU A 411 -23.15 7.22 -4.56
CA GLU A 411 -24.43 6.56 -4.74
C GLU A 411 -25.40 6.85 -3.61
N HIS A 412 -25.02 6.97 -2.35
CA HIS A 412 -25.99 7.08 -1.26
C HIS A 412 -26.19 8.51 -0.74
N GLU A 413 -25.31 9.46 -1.09
CA GLU A 413 -25.37 10.81 -0.54
C GLU A 413 -26.01 11.82 -1.51
N PRO A 414 -27.21 12.35 -1.22
CA PRO A 414 -27.89 13.30 -2.09
C PRO A 414 -27.08 14.57 -2.37
N LEU A 415 -26.30 15.03 -1.39
CA LEU A 415 -25.45 16.23 -1.51
C LEU A 415 -24.38 16.12 -2.60
N LEU A 416 -23.93 14.89 -2.91
CA LEU A 416 -22.96 14.63 -3.98
C LEU A 416 -23.64 14.37 -5.33
N ARG A 417 -24.90 13.95 -5.33
CA ARG A 417 -25.72 13.77 -6.54
C ARG A 417 -26.18 15.11 -7.11
N SER A 418 -26.49 16.10 -6.26
CA SER A 418 -27.10 17.38 -6.67
C SER A 418 -26.22 18.26 -7.58
N THR A 419 -24.93 17.98 -7.72
CA THR A 419 -24.01 18.73 -8.60
C THR A 419 -23.91 18.13 -10.00
N GLY A 420 -24.63 17.05 -10.29
CA GLY A 420 -24.51 16.28 -11.55
C GLY A 420 -25.80 16.23 -12.36
N THR A 421 -26.23 17.36 -12.92
CA THR A 421 -27.09 17.34 -14.11
C THR A 421 -26.21 17.22 -15.36
N ASP A 422 -25.81 15.98 -15.67
CA ASP A 422 -25.42 15.55 -17.02
C ASP A 422 -26.38 14.36 -17.30
N HIS A 423 -27.44 14.39 -18.14
CA HIS A 423 -27.64 14.92 -19.49
C HIS A 423 -29.16 14.84 -19.91
N PRO A 424 -29.57 15.16 -21.17
CA PRO A 424 -30.75 15.98 -21.52
C PRO A 424 -32.07 15.20 -21.63
N THR A 425 -33.20 15.83 -21.33
CA THR A 425 -34.48 15.54 -21.99
C THR A 425 -35.44 16.71 -21.81
N SER A 426 -36.03 17.10 -22.94
CA SER A 426 -37.14 18.03 -23.07
C SER A 426 -38.25 17.75 -22.04
N GLY A 427 -38.63 18.77 -21.27
CA GLY A 427 -39.75 18.73 -20.33
C GLY A 427 -39.92 20.08 -19.65
N LYS A 428 -41.04 20.75 -19.90
CA LYS A 428 -41.37 22.15 -19.58
C LYS A 428 -41.10 22.55 -18.12
N PRO A 429 -40.75 23.83 -17.85
CA PRO A 429 -40.57 24.33 -16.49
C PRO A 429 -41.94 24.55 -15.83
N LEU A 430 -42.23 23.80 -14.76
CA LEU A 430 -43.30 24.17 -13.82
C LEU A 430 -42.69 24.96 -12.67
N LEU A 431 -43.06 26.23 -12.68
CA LEU A 431 -42.87 27.28 -11.71
C LEU A 431 -43.05 26.79 -10.26
N GLY A 432 -42.08 27.06 -9.38
CA GLY A 432 -42.17 26.72 -7.96
C GLY A 432 -41.07 27.35 -7.12
N LYS A 433 -41.09 28.69 -7.02
CA LYS A 433 -40.48 29.57 -6.00
C LYS A 433 -39.23 29.06 -5.25
N SER A 434 -38.08 29.61 -5.63
CA SER A 434 -36.88 29.63 -4.80
C SER A 434 -37.02 30.64 -3.64
N PRO A 435 -36.61 30.30 -2.41
CA PRO A 435 -36.11 31.29 -1.47
C PRO A 435 -34.66 31.58 -1.84
N SER A 436 -34.43 32.82 -2.25
CA SER A 436 -33.10 33.40 -2.41
C SER A 436 -32.39 33.54 -1.06
N SER A 437 -31.06 33.50 -1.14
CA SER A 437 -30.09 33.98 -0.15
C SER A 437 -29.84 33.10 1.08
N CYS A 438 -28.67 32.47 1.15
CA CYS A 438 -27.56 32.89 2.03
C CYS A 438 -26.46 31.80 2.06
N GLY A 439 -25.20 32.15 1.73
CA GLY A 439 -24.05 31.26 2.00
C GLY A 439 -22.89 31.41 1.02
N LYS A 440 -21.94 32.29 1.37
CA LYS A 440 -20.64 32.49 0.73
C LYS A 440 -19.88 31.16 0.51
N GLY A 441 -19.29 31.02 -0.68
CA GLY A 441 -18.10 30.20 -0.95
C GLY A 441 -18.09 28.77 -0.40
N THR A 442 -18.99 27.91 -0.86
CA THR A 442 -18.88 26.47 -0.54
C THR A 442 -17.68 25.89 -1.29
N SER A 443 -16.66 25.42 -0.56
CA SER A 443 -15.45 24.81 -1.12
C SER A 443 -15.75 23.80 -2.23
N ASP A 444 -15.05 23.87 -3.36
CA ASP A 444 -15.11 22.87 -4.45
C ASP A 444 -14.71 21.46 -3.99
N ASN A 445 -14.13 21.31 -2.79
CA ASN A 445 -13.77 20.02 -2.22
C ASN A 445 -15.02 19.27 -1.69
N PRO A 446 -15.39 18.11 -2.28
CA PRO A 446 -16.57 17.36 -1.88
C PRO A 446 -16.48 16.84 -0.44
N VAL A 447 -15.29 16.46 0.05
CA VAL A 447 -15.13 15.97 1.42
C VAL A 447 -15.38 17.10 2.42
N VAL A 448 -14.82 18.28 2.19
CA VAL A 448 -15.06 19.45 3.04
C VAL A 448 -16.54 19.81 3.06
N ARG A 449 -17.20 19.78 1.91
CA ARG A 449 -18.65 20.01 1.82
C ARG A 449 -19.46 18.99 2.64
N LEU A 450 -19.09 17.71 2.62
CA LEU A 450 -19.74 16.68 3.44
C LEU A 450 -19.53 16.96 4.93
N LEU A 451 -18.32 17.37 5.33
CA LEU A 451 -18.00 17.66 6.73
C LEU A 451 -18.74 18.89 7.26
N LEU A 452 -18.84 19.96 6.46
CA LEU A 452 -19.62 21.14 6.82
C LEU A 452 -21.12 20.81 7.00
N ASN A 453 -21.62 19.81 6.29
CA ASN A 453 -23.02 19.37 6.34
C ASN A 453 -23.20 18.06 7.15
N TRP A 454 -22.30 17.76 8.10
CA TRP A 454 -22.26 16.46 8.80
C TRP A 454 -23.61 16.00 9.35
N ARG A 455 -24.42 16.92 9.91
CA ARG A 455 -25.72 16.60 10.50
C ARG A 455 -26.71 16.04 9.47
N LEU A 456 -26.64 16.53 8.23
CA LEU A 456 -27.55 16.18 7.13
C LEU A 456 -27.14 14.90 6.39
N LEU A 457 -25.97 14.33 6.68
CA LEU A 457 -25.48 13.12 6.03
C LEU A 457 -26.30 11.89 6.39
N THR A 458 -26.41 10.97 5.43
CA THR A 458 -26.98 9.63 5.65
C THR A 458 -26.15 8.84 6.68
N PRO A 459 -26.75 7.88 7.41
CA PRO A 459 -26.02 7.08 8.41
C PRO A 459 -24.85 6.30 7.79
N LEU A 460 -25.01 5.84 6.55
CA LEU A 460 -23.93 5.19 5.81
C LEU A 460 -22.77 6.14 5.53
N SER A 461 -23.03 7.34 5.00
CA SER A 461 -21.99 8.34 4.75
C SER A 461 -21.26 8.77 6.02
N LYS A 462 -21.99 8.94 7.14
CA LYS A 462 -21.40 9.21 8.45
C LYS A 462 -20.48 8.08 8.90
N SER A 463 -20.88 6.82 8.67
CA SER A 463 -20.07 5.65 9.05
C SER A 463 -18.79 5.56 8.22
N ILE A 464 -18.86 5.79 6.90
CA ILE A 464 -17.68 5.78 6.01
C ILE A 464 -16.73 6.92 6.38
N LEU A 465 -17.21 8.16 6.43
CA LEU A 465 -16.36 9.31 6.74
C LEU A 465 -15.82 9.26 8.19
N GLY A 466 -16.64 8.78 9.13
CA GLY A 466 -16.25 8.56 10.52
C GLY A 466 -15.15 7.53 10.65
N PHE A 467 -15.22 6.43 9.88
CA PHE A 467 -14.13 5.45 9.79
C PHE A 467 -12.85 6.09 9.25
N PHE A 468 -12.90 6.78 8.11
CA PHE A 468 -11.72 7.39 7.49
C PHE A 468 -11.07 8.43 8.40
N LEU A 469 -11.82 9.41 8.87
CA LEU A 469 -11.30 10.50 9.70
C LEU A 469 -10.96 10.07 11.12
N GLY A 470 -11.79 9.19 11.70
CA GLY A 470 -11.57 8.63 13.03
C GLY A 470 -10.28 7.82 13.09
N TYR A 471 -10.07 6.89 12.14
CA TYR A 471 -8.83 6.11 12.09
C TYR A 471 -7.63 6.96 11.69
N TRP A 472 -7.80 7.93 10.80
CA TRP A 472 -6.72 8.86 10.46
C TRP A 472 -6.24 9.63 11.69
N LEU A 473 -7.15 10.18 12.49
CA LEU A 473 -6.81 10.94 13.70
C LEU A 473 -6.29 10.02 14.81
N LEU A 474 -7.01 8.94 15.11
CA LEU A 474 -6.65 7.99 16.15
C LEU A 474 -5.30 7.34 15.85
N GLY A 475 -5.04 6.98 14.59
CA GLY A 475 -3.77 6.42 14.18
C GLY A 475 -2.61 7.39 14.35
N LEU A 476 -2.80 8.68 14.06
CA LEU A 476 -1.78 9.70 14.36
C LEU A 476 -1.53 9.80 15.87
N ILE A 477 -2.58 9.79 16.69
CA ILE A 477 -2.44 9.87 18.16
C ILE A 477 -1.72 8.63 18.70
N LEU A 478 -2.16 7.43 18.35
CA LEU A 478 -1.65 6.20 18.95
C LEU A 478 -0.24 5.85 18.44
N HIS A 479 -0.03 5.86 17.12
CA HIS A 479 1.26 5.50 16.53
C HIS A 479 2.39 6.43 17.00
N CYS A 480 2.12 7.74 17.00
CA CYS A 480 3.14 8.74 17.36
C CYS A 480 3.49 8.72 18.84
N ASN A 481 2.80 7.91 19.66
CA ASN A 481 2.99 7.81 21.11
C ASN A 481 3.32 6.38 21.58
N PHE A 482 3.79 5.50 20.69
CA PHE A 482 4.08 4.07 20.96
C PHE A 482 2.87 3.29 21.53
N LEU A 483 1.65 3.83 21.39
CA LEU A 483 0.43 3.12 21.77
C LEU A 483 0.07 2.12 20.67
N PRO A 484 -0.43 0.91 21.03
CA PRO A 484 -0.78 -0.12 20.05
C PRO A 484 -1.68 0.43 18.94
N TRP A 485 -1.20 0.36 17.70
CA TRP A 485 -1.93 0.77 16.51
C TRP A 485 -1.56 -0.17 15.35
N THR A 486 -2.53 -0.33 14.43
CA THR A 486 -2.57 -1.28 13.30
C THR A 486 -1.23 -1.73 12.71
#